data_AF-A0A2T5G430-F1
#
_entry.id   AF-A0A2T5G430-F1
#
_cell.length_a   1.000
_cell.length_b   1.000
_cell.length_c   1.000
_cell.angle_alpha   90.00
_cell.angle_beta   90.00
_cell.angle_gamma   90.00
#
_symmetry.space_group_name_H-M   'P 1'
#
loop_
_entity.id
_entity.type
_entity.pdbx_description
1 polymer ?
#
loop_
_entity_poly.entity_id
_entity_poly.type
_entity_poly.pdbx_seq_one_letter_code
_entity_poly.pdbx_strand_id
1 'polypeptide(L)'
;MPRSSVVERLHPRDIEILHTLYRVRAMSAKHIADLFYSHIVNARRRIRQYREMGWIDKYPYRRLMYHITDRGLGVLGDHVFIPFNEKAHNLMIGRARIRAYEHFVDLIVATRRHGWDFVESRAAKAELSLPDASYLQGMLIAPGGEKYPVFVLSARSTRRTLFGVLRDTRAIIAAEHPRIPGIIVTVAGEETYRELFSIPALGDFFLPVHLLPSAYARRAVPCLLPFSEHSHKYGLVPAGEEGCPYRAGGRCVTELLTLTHTNLIRLRYGTPAGEVWAAEETAPLIRAVTGKSPDRVVKIPCASSP
;
A
#
# COMPACT_ATOMS: atom_id res chain seq x y z
N MET A 1 -14.11 -37.67 -22.13
CA MET A 1 -15.53 -37.41 -21.83
C MET A 1 -15.64 -36.08 -21.10
N PRO A 2 -16.35 -35.08 -21.63
CA PRO A 2 -16.62 -33.86 -20.88
C PRO A 2 -17.64 -34.22 -19.78
N ARG A 3 -17.20 -34.16 -18.51
CA ARG A 3 -18.06 -34.40 -17.36
C ARG A 3 -19.15 -33.33 -17.32
N SER A 4 -20.37 -33.78 -17.03
CA SER A 4 -21.62 -33.03 -16.98
C SER A 4 -21.45 -31.59 -16.50
N SER A 5 -21.95 -30.65 -17.30
CA SER A 5 -22.16 -29.25 -16.96
C SER A 5 -23.26 -29.14 -15.89
N VAL A 6 -22.91 -29.44 -14.64
CA VAL A 6 -23.60 -28.79 -13.53
C VAL A 6 -23.23 -27.33 -13.68
N VAL A 7 -24.20 -26.50 -14.08
CA VAL A 7 -24.08 -25.04 -14.02
C VAL A 7 -23.86 -24.73 -12.54
N GLU A 8 -22.60 -24.69 -12.12
CA GLU A 8 -22.24 -24.42 -10.73
C GLU A 8 -22.74 -23.01 -10.45
N ARG A 9 -23.73 -22.89 -9.57
CA ARG A 9 -24.31 -21.59 -9.20
C ARG A 9 -23.16 -20.69 -8.75
N LEU A 10 -23.01 -19.54 -9.40
CA LEU A 10 -22.02 -18.55 -8.99
C LEU A 10 -22.31 -18.11 -7.57
N HIS A 11 -21.35 -18.32 -6.68
CA HIS A 11 -21.45 -17.87 -5.31
C HIS A 11 -21.09 -16.38 -5.25
N PRO A 12 -21.71 -15.56 -4.37
CA PRO A 12 -21.37 -14.13 -4.24
C PRO A 12 -19.86 -13.86 -4.04
N ARG A 13 -19.19 -14.75 -3.29
CA ARG A 13 -17.73 -14.73 -3.11
C ARG A 13 -16.94 -14.87 -4.42
N ASP A 14 -17.45 -15.65 -5.39
CA ASP A 14 -16.79 -15.83 -6.68
C ASP A 14 -16.78 -14.50 -7.46
N ILE A 15 -17.92 -13.79 -7.46
CA ILE A 15 -18.05 -12.45 -8.02
C ILE A 15 -17.11 -11.48 -7.32
N GLU A 16 -17.04 -11.51 -5.99
CA GLU A 16 -16.15 -10.65 -5.22
C GLU A 16 -14.66 -10.89 -5.55
N ILE A 17 -14.26 -12.15 -5.74
CA ILE A 17 -12.91 -12.53 -6.14
C ILE A 17 -12.61 -12.04 -7.56
N LEU A 18 -13.53 -12.25 -8.52
CA LEU A 18 -13.38 -11.78 -9.90
C LEU A 18 -13.32 -10.25 -9.96
N HIS A 19 -14.19 -9.57 -9.23
CA HIS A 19 -14.20 -8.11 -9.14
C HIS A 19 -12.90 -7.58 -8.52
N THR A 20 -12.40 -8.25 -7.48
CA THR A 20 -11.12 -7.87 -6.87
C THR A 20 -9.98 -8.12 -7.84
N LEU A 21 -9.94 -9.26 -8.54
CA LEU A 21 -8.96 -9.52 -9.61
C LEU A 21 -9.05 -8.53 -10.77
N TYR A 22 -10.24 -8.02 -11.10
CA TYR A 22 -10.41 -6.96 -12.07
C TYR A 22 -9.76 -5.65 -11.59
N ARG A 23 -10.04 -5.24 -10.35
CA ARG A 23 -9.50 -4.01 -9.75
C ARG A 23 -7.99 -4.09 -9.52
N VAL A 24 -7.51 -5.17 -8.90
CA VAL A 24 -6.09 -5.35 -8.58
C VAL A 24 -5.29 -6.04 -9.69
N ARG A 25 -5.92 -6.50 -10.77
CA ARG A 25 -5.30 -7.08 -11.99
C ARG A 25 -4.52 -8.39 -11.82
N ALA A 26 -3.84 -8.61 -10.70
CA ALA A 26 -3.07 -9.81 -10.42
C ALA A 26 -3.00 -10.12 -8.91
N MET A 27 -3.29 -11.35 -8.52
CA MET A 27 -3.16 -11.82 -7.13
C MET A 27 -2.51 -13.19 -7.02
N SER A 28 -1.74 -13.43 -5.95
CA SER A 28 -1.28 -14.77 -5.61
C SER A 28 -2.41 -15.58 -4.95
N ALA A 29 -2.25 -16.92 -4.89
CA ALA A 29 -3.17 -17.76 -4.11
C ALA A 29 -3.20 -17.35 -2.62
N LYS A 30 -2.08 -16.83 -2.10
CA LYS A 30 -2.01 -16.32 -0.73
C LYS A 30 -2.85 -15.07 -0.55
N HIS A 31 -2.80 -14.11 -1.48
CA HIS A 31 -3.62 -12.90 -1.40
C HIS A 31 -5.12 -13.25 -1.42
N ILE A 32 -5.53 -14.13 -2.33
CA ILE A 32 -6.92 -14.60 -2.43
C ILE A 32 -7.34 -15.31 -1.14
N ALA A 33 -6.48 -16.16 -0.58
CA ALA A 33 -6.77 -16.79 0.70
C ALA A 33 -6.92 -15.76 1.82
N ASP A 34 -5.94 -14.88 1.98
CA ASP A 34 -5.89 -13.91 3.08
C ASP A 34 -7.08 -12.93 3.07
N LEU A 35 -7.70 -12.70 1.90
CA LEU A 35 -8.89 -11.84 1.72
C LEU A 35 -10.23 -12.59 1.86
N PHE A 36 -10.36 -13.79 1.27
CA PHE A 36 -11.67 -14.42 1.04
C PHE A 36 -11.87 -15.78 1.73
N TYR A 37 -10.82 -16.32 2.38
CA TYR A 37 -10.86 -17.65 2.98
C TYR A 37 -10.17 -17.69 4.34
N SER A 38 -10.68 -18.53 5.24
CA SER A 38 -9.98 -18.85 6.50
C SER A 38 -8.75 -19.73 6.28
N HIS A 39 -8.72 -20.54 5.21
CA HIS A 39 -7.66 -21.50 4.94
C HIS A 39 -7.20 -21.48 3.47
N ILE A 40 -5.88 -21.49 3.28
CA ILE A 40 -5.21 -21.48 1.96
C ILE A 40 -5.60 -22.67 1.06
N VAL A 41 -5.90 -23.83 1.65
CA VAL A 41 -6.29 -25.05 0.90
C VAL A 41 -7.61 -24.83 0.16
N ASN A 42 -8.59 -24.18 0.79
CA ASN A 42 -9.88 -23.88 0.18
C ASN A 42 -9.73 -22.88 -0.97
N ALA A 43 -8.90 -21.85 -0.77
CA ALA A 43 -8.57 -20.89 -1.82
C ALA A 43 -7.92 -21.57 -3.03
N ARG A 44 -6.91 -22.44 -2.81
CA ARG A 44 -6.23 -23.19 -3.88
C ARG A 44 -7.19 -24.09 -4.66
N ARG A 45 -8.09 -24.79 -3.97
CA ARG A 45 -9.12 -25.63 -4.61
C ARG A 45 -10.03 -24.79 -5.51
N ARG A 46 -10.54 -23.65 -5.01
CA ARG A 46 -11.41 -22.77 -5.79
C ARG A 46 -10.67 -22.13 -6.98
N ILE A 47 -9.44 -21.66 -6.78
CA ILE A 47 -8.58 -21.13 -7.85
C ILE A 47 -8.38 -22.16 -8.97
N ARG A 48 -8.18 -23.44 -8.62
CA ARG A 48 -8.08 -24.51 -9.62
C ARG A 48 -9.36 -24.61 -10.45
N GLN A 49 -10.53 -24.58 -9.82
CA GLN A 49 -11.82 -24.61 -10.52
C GLN A 49 -11.99 -23.39 -11.43
N TYR A 50 -11.68 -22.18 -10.96
CA TYR A 50 -11.74 -20.98 -11.81
C TYR A 50 -10.86 -21.07 -13.05
N ARG A 51 -9.70 -21.71 -12.94
CA ARG A 51 -8.81 -21.97 -14.09
C ARG A 51 -9.37 -23.01 -15.03
N GLU A 52 -9.93 -24.10 -14.52
CA GLU A 52 -10.59 -25.13 -15.32
C GLU A 52 -11.83 -24.57 -16.06
N MET A 53 -12.55 -23.64 -15.44
CA MET A 53 -13.63 -22.87 -16.06
C MET A 53 -13.14 -21.75 -16.99
N GLY A 54 -11.84 -21.46 -17.00
CA GLY A 54 -11.23 -20.42 -17.83
C GLY A 54 -11.58 -19.00 -17.42
N TRP A 55 -12.02 -18.75 -16.18
CA TRP A 55 -12.33 -17.40 -15.67
C TRP A 55 -11.08 -16.63 -15.25
N ILE A 56 -10.03 -17.35 -14.85
CA ILE A 56 -8.73 -16.79 -14.48
C ILE A 56 -7.63 -17.63 -15.11
N ASP A 57 -6.45 -17.05 -15.31
CA ASP A 57 -5.26 -17.80 -15.69
C ASP A 57 -4.00 -17.31 -14.98
N LYS A 58 -2.90 -18.06 -15.14
CA LYS A 58 -1.59 -17.74 -14.57
C LYS A 58 -1.04 -16.48 -15.21
N TYR A 59 -0.57 -15.58 -14.37
CA TYR A 59 0.19 -14.42 -14.80
C TYR A 59 1.59 -14.85 -15.28
N PRO A 60 2.09 -14.35 -16.43
CA PRO A 60 3.42 -14.69 -16.94
C PRO A 60 4.54 -13.94 -16.18
N TYR A 61 4.70 -14.27 -14.89
CA TYR A 61 5.69 -13.72 -13.97
C TYR A 61 6.37 -14.83 -13.16
N ARG A 62 7.56 -14.55 -12.61
CA ARG A 62 8.38 -15.54 -11.88
C ARG A 62 7.65 -16.15 -10.66
N ARG A 63 6.77 -15.38 -10.03
CA ARG A 63 5.91 -15.84 -8.94
C ARG A 63 4.52 -16.16 -9.48
N LEU A 64 3.93 -17.25 -8.98
CA LEU A 64 2.60 -17.69 -9.37
C LEU A 64 1.54 -16.70 -8.88
N MET A 65 1.08 -15.86 -9.81
CA MET A 65 -0.06 -14.97 -9.65
C MET A 65 -1.13 -15.35 -10.68
N TYR A 66 -2.34 -14.86 -10.47
CA TYR A 66 -3.50 -15.10 -11.32
C TYR A 66 -4.10 -13.77 -11.75
N HIS A 67 -4.58 -13.69 -12.99
CA HIS A 67 -5.38 -12.58 -13.51
C HIS A 67 -6.69 -13.08 -14.09
N ILE A 68 -7.65 -12.17 -14.24
CA ILE A 68 -8.92 -12.43 -14.90
C ILE A 68 -8.71 -12.58 -16.43
N THR A 69 -9.44 -13.49 -17.05
CA THR A 69 -9.46 -13.69 -18.52
C THR A 69 -10.64 -12.95 -19.15
N ASP A 70 -10.73 -12.89 -20.48
CA ASP A 70 -11.91 -12.31 -21.16
C ASP A 70 -13.20 -13.05 -20.80
N ARG A 71 -13.14 -14.38 -20.63
CA ARG A 71 -14.28 -15.16 -20.15
C ARG A 71 -14.66 -14.80 -18.71
N GLY A 72 -13.67 -14.59 -17.84
CA GLY A 72 -13.92 -14.13 -16.47
C GLY A 72 -14.51 -12.73 -16.43
N LEU A 73 -14.09 -11.83 -17.32
CA LEU A 73 -14.68 -10.50 -17.48
C LEU A 73 -16.13 -10.58 -17.95
N GLY A 74 -16.45 -11.48 -18.88
CA GLY A 74 -17.82 -11.74 -19.32
C GLY A 74 -18.71 -12.14 -18.14
N VAL A 75 -18.26 -13.12 -17.34
CA VAL A 75 -18.99 -13.56 -16.13
C VAL A 75 -19.13 -12.41 -15.13
N LEU A 76 -18.10 -11.57 -14.95
CA LEU A 76 -18.16 -10.44 -14.04
C LEU A 76 -19.12 -9.34 -14.53
N GLY A 77 -19.17 -9.11 -15.85
CA GLY A 77 -20.00 -8.09 -16.49
C GLY A 77 -21.51 -8.30 -16.31
N ASP A 78 -21.94 -9.53 -16.03
CA ASP A 78 -23.34 -9.86 -15.71
C ASP A 78 -23.76 -9.34 -14.31
N HIS A 79 -22.79 -8.92 -13.47
CA HIS A 79 -23.02 -8.53 -12.08
C HIS A 79 -22.55 -7.12 -11.73
N VAL A 80 -21.57 -6.57 -12.46
CA VAL A 80 -21.05 -5.21 -12.27
C VAL A 80 -20.78 -4.56 -13.61
N PHE A 81 -20.76 -3.23 -13.64
CA PHE A 81 -20.41 -2.49 -14.85
C PHE A 81 -18.94 -2.72 -15.23
N ILE A 82 -18.72 -3.28 -16.42
CA ILE A 82 -17.41 -3.39 -17.07
C ILE A 82 -17.49 -2.66 -18.41
N PRO A 83 -16.56 -1.73 -18.73
CA PRO A 83 -16.56 -1.06 -20.03
C PRO A 83 -16.51 -2.06 -21.19
N PHE A 84 -17.36 -1.85 -22.22
CA PHE A 84 -17.51 -2.80 -23.34
C PHE A 84 -16.20 -3.08 -24.10
N ASN A 85 -15.27 -2.11 -24.12
CA ASN A 85 -13.97 -2.21 -24.77
C ASN A 85 -12.86 -2.76 -23.86
N GLU A 86 -13.15 -3.06 -22.60
CA GLU A 86 -12.18 -3.62 -21.67
C GLU A 86 -11.89 -5.08 -22.03
N LYS A 87 -10.60 -5.44 -22.08
CA LYS A 87 -10.13 -6.79 -22.38
C LYS A 87 -9.10 -7.19 -21.34
N ALA A 88 -8.99 -8.49 -21.06
CA ALA A 88 -8.07 -9.00 -20.04
C ALA A 88 -6.61 -8.60 -20.29
N HIS A 89 -6.19 -8.51 -21.55
CA HIS A 89 -4.84 -8.05 -21.88
C HIS A 89 -4.60 -6.57 -21.55
N ASN A 90 -5.63 -5.72 -21.60
CA ASN A 90 -5.54 -4.30 -21.20
C ASN A 90 -5.37 -4.14 -19.68
N LEU A 91 -5.79 -5.15 -18.92
CA LEU A 91 -5.59 -5.22 -17.48
C LEU A 91 -4.19 -5.71 -17.10
N MET A 92 -3.38 -6.18 -18.05
CA MET A 92 -2.06 -6.70 -17.73
C MET A 92 -1.08 -5.57 -17.35
N ILE A 93 -0.36 -5.79 -16.26
CA ILE A 93 0.72 -4.94 -15.77
C ILE A 93 2.04 -5.39 -16.39
N GLY A 94 2.76 -4.46 -17.03
CA GLY A 94 4.08 -4.75 -17.60
C GLY A 94 5.05 -5.37 -16.58
N ARG A 95 5.92 -6.28 -17.03
CA ARG A 95 6.88 -7.01 -16.19
C ARG A 95 7.77 -6.12 -15.32
N ALA A 96 8.09 -4.91 -15.78
CA ALA A 96 8.88 -3.95 -15.01
C ALA A 96 8.15 -3.41 -13.77
N ARG A 97 6.81 -3.42 -13.77
CA ARG A 97 5.97 -2.82 -12.71
C ARG A 97 5.32 -3.85 -11.80
N ILE A 98 5.24 -5.13 -12.22
CA ILE A 98 4.52 -6.17 -11.46
C ILE A 98 5.07 -6.37 -10.04
N ARG A 99 6.38 -6.21 -9.81
CA ARG A 99 6.96 -6.33 -8.47
C ARG A 99 6.48 -5.24 -7.52
N ALA A 100 6.49 -3.99 -7.98
CA ALA A 100 5.95 -2.86 -7.22
C ALA A 100 4.45 -3.05 -6.98
N TYR A 101 3.74 -3.60 -7.96
CA TYR A 101 2.32 -3.89 -7.85
C TYR A 101 2.02 -5.03 -6.86
N GLU A 102 2.83 -6.10 -6.83
CA GLU A 102 2.72 -7.19 -5.86
C GLU A 102 2.79 -6.65 -4.42
N HIS A 103 3.72 -5.73 -4.16
CA HIS A 103 3.81 -5.05 -2.86
C HIS A 103 2.59 -4.17 -2.55
N PHE A 104 2.02 -3.49 -3.55
CA PHE A 104 0.77 -2.74 -3.35
C PHE A 104 -0.39 -3.67 -2.98
N VAL A 105 -0.51 -4.83 -3.62
CA VAL A 105 -1.52 -5.84 -3.26
C VAL A 105 -1.29 -6.38 -1.85
N ASP A 106 -0.03 -6.60 -1.45
CA ASP A 106 0.30 -6.96 -0.07
C ASP A 106 -0.22 -5.92 0.95
N LEU A 107 -0.16 -4.62 0.63
CA LEU A 107 -0.72 -3.56 1.47
C LEU A 107 -2.25 -3.62 1.52
N ILE A 108 -2.91 -3.80 0.38
CA ILE A 108 -4.37 -3.94 0.31
C ILE A 108 -4.82 -5.11 1.20
N VAL A 109 -4.20 -6.28 1.05
CA VAL A 109 -4.53 -7.48 1.85
C VAL A 109 -4.35 -7.22 3.34
N ALA A 110 -3.27 -6.52 3.70
CA ALA A 110 -2.96 -6.17 5.08
C ALA A 110 -3.99 -5.22 5.70
N THR A 111 -4.36 -4.15 5.00
CA THR A 111 -5.21 -3.10 5.53
C THR A 111 -6.69 -3.42 5.43
N ARG A 112 -7.12 -4.27 4.48
CA ARG A 112 -8.53 -4.63 4.28
C ARG A 112 -9.19 -5.22 5.53
N ARG A 113 -8.42 -5.99 6.32
CA ARG A 113 -8.90 -6.57 7.59
C ARG A 113 -9.22 -5.52 8.66
N HIS A 114 -8.72 -4.30 8.49
CA HIS A 114 -8.93 -3.17 9.39
C HIS A 114 -9.91 -2.15 8.80
N GLY A 115 -10.75 -2.56 7.85
CA GLY A 115 -11.80 -1.72 7.26
C GLY A 115 -11.33 -0.76 6.16
N TRP A 116 -10.08 -0.84 5.72
CA TRP A 116 -9.59 -0.02 4.62
C TRP A 116 -10.13 -0.52 3.27
N ASP A 117 -10.31 0.39 2.32
CA ASP A 117 -10.55 0.08 0.90
C ASP A 117 -9.41 0.64 0.05
N PHE A 118 -9.54 0.57 -1.27
CA PHE A 118 -8.53 1.07 -2.20
C PHE A 118 -9.15 1.60 -3.49
N VAL A 119 -8.43 2.47 -4.18
CA VAL A 119 -8.70 2.84 -5.58
C VAL A 119 -7.58 2.27 -6.42
N GLU A 120 -7.93 1.58 -7.50
CA GLU A 120 -6.91 1.01 -8.40
C GLU A 120 -6.21 2.10 -9.22
N SER A 121 -5.06 1.75 -9.82
CA SER A 121 -4.14 2.74 -10.38
C SER A 121 -4.74 3.63 -11.47
N ARG A 122 -5.63 3.13 -12.33
CA ARG A 122 -6.18 3.91 -13.47
C ARG A 122 -7.15 4.96 -12.94
N ALA A 123 -8.13 4.56 -12.14
CA ALA A 123 -9.07 5.44 -11.48
C ALA A 123 -8.35 6.46 -10.58
N ALA A 124 -7.33 6.03 -9.84
CA ALA A 124 -6.56 6.92 -8.99
C ALA A 124 -5.79 7.99 -9.80
N LYS A 125 -5.19 7.61 -10.93
CA LYS A 125 -4.50 8.57 -11.82
C LYS A 125 -5.47 9.53 -12.47
N ALA A 126 -6.62 9.03 -12.91
CA ALA A 126 -7.68 9.88 -13.46
C ALA A 126 -8.20 10.88 -12.42
N GLU A 127 -8.47 10.42 -11.19
CA GLU A 127 -8.91 11.27 -10.08
C GLU A 127 -7.88 12.35 -9.73
N LEU A 128 -6.60 12.04 -9.85
CA LEU A 128 -5.48 12.94 -9.54
C LEU A 128 -4.94 13.72 -10.74
N SER A 129 -5.59 13.63 -11.90
CA SER A 129 -5.10 14.22 -13.16
C SER A 129 -3.64 13.87 -13.50
N LEU A 130 -3.21 12.66 -13.14
CA LEU A 130 -1.85 12.18 -13.40
C LEU A 130 -1.77 11.44 -14.76
N PRO A 131 -0.65 11.54 -15.48
CA PRO A 131 -0.45 10.78 -16.72
C PRO A 131 -0.51 9.27 -16.49
N ASP A 132 -0.95 8.50 -17.49
CA ASP A 132 -0.95 7.02 -17.44
C ASP A 132 0.43 6.44 -17.10
N ALA A 133 1.48 7.09 -17.60
CA ALA A 133 2.87 6.73 -17.36
C ALA A 133 3.33 6.94 -15.90
N SER A 134 2.54 7.64 -15.07
CA SER A 134 2.82 7.89 -13.65
C SER A 134 3.18 6.61 -12.89
N TYR A 135 3.99 6.77 -11.85
CA TYR A 135 4.43 5.71 -10.95
C TYR A 135 3.43 5.37 -9.85
N LEU A 136 2.28 6.04 -9.76
CA LEU A 136 1.23 5.74 -8.79
C LEU A 136 0.67 4.31 -8.96
N GLN A 137 0.62 3.52 -7.87
CA GLN A 137 0.04 2.18 -7.87
C GLN A 137 -1.47 2.18 -7.59
N GLY A 138 -1.97 3.18 -6.85
CA GLY A 138 -3.37 3.34 -6.48
C GLY A 138 -3.51 4.26 -5.27
N MET A 139 -4.68 4.26 -4.65
CA MET A 139 -4.90 4.91 -3.35
C MET A 139 -5.40 3.90 -2.34
N LEU A 140 -5.04 4.05 -1.07
CA LEU A 140 -5.72 3.39 0.04
C LEU A 140 -6.77 4.34 0.60
N ILE A 141 -7.94 3.81 0.95
CA ILE A 141 -9.04 4.57 1.54
C ILE A 141 -9.14 4.15 3.01
N ALA A 142 -8.93 5.11 3.91
CA ALA A 142 -9.11 4.89 5.34
C ALA A 142 -10.59 4.63 5.67
N PRO A 143 -10.89 4.01 6.82
CA PRO A 143 -12.26 3.85 7.28
C PRO A 143 -13.04 5.17 7.38
N GLY A 144 -12.36 6.30 7.63
CA GLY A 144 -12.95 7.64 7.64
C GLY A 144 -13.24 8.23 6.25
N GLY A 145 -12.78 7.58 5.17
CA GLY A 145 -12.97 8.00 3.78
C GLY A 145 -11.82 8.80 3.19
N GLU A 146 -10.79 9.12 3.97
CA GLU A 146 -9.56 9.78 3.53
C GLU A 146 -8.80 8.91 2.53
N LYS A 147 -8.24 9.53 1.49
CA LYS A 147 -7.54 8.82 0.42
C LYS A 147 -6.05 9.09 0.46
N TYR A 148 -5.26 8.02 0.41
CA TYR A 148 -3.80 8.07 0.49
C TYR A 148 -3.19 7.49 -0.79
N PRO A 149 -2.67 8.32 -1.71
CA PRO A 149 -1.89 7.87 -2.87
C PRO A 149 -0.71 7.01 -2.44
N VAL A 150 -0.56 5.85 -3.09
CA VAL A 150 0.49 4.88 -2.77
C VAL A 150 1.48 4.76 -3.92
N PHE A 151 2.73 5.04 -3.60
CA PHE A 151 3.90 4.81 -4.43
C PHE A 151 4.71 3.64 -3.88
N VAL A 152 5.22 2.78 -4.77
CA VAL A 152 6.05 1.63 -4.41
C VAL A 152 7.36 1.65 -5.18
N LEU A 153 8.44 1.88 -4.44
CA LEU A 153 9.81 1.78 -4.90
C LEU A 153 10.38 0.40 -4.55
N SER A 154 10.78 -0.34 -5.57
CA SER A 154 11.42 -1.65 -5.40
C SER A 154 12.90 -1.51 -5.04
N ALA A 155 13.51 -2.58 -4.53
CA ALA A 155 14.96 -2.62 -4.34
C ALA A 155 15.70 -2.37 -5.65
N ARG A 156 16.73 -1.53 -5.59
CA ARG A 156 17.52 -1.05 -6.73
C ARG A 156 16.69 -0.25 -7.74
N SER A 157 15.72 0.54 -7.26
CA SER A 157 15.02 1.50 -8.14
C SER A 157 16.02 2.49 -8.71
N THR A 158 15.91 2.78 -10.00
CA THR A 158 16.81 3.72 -10.68
C THR A 158 16.51 5.17 -10.28
N ARG A 159 17.49 6.07 -10.41
CA ARG A 159 17.25 7.53 -10.31
C ARG A 159 16.04 8.01 -11.11
N ARG A 160 15.88 7.52 -12.34
CA ARG A 160 14.74 7.86 -13.20
C ARG A 160 13.40 7.52 -12.54
N THR A 161 13.32 6.37 -11.86
CA THR A 161 12.14 5.96 -11.10
C THR A 161 11.93 6.86 -9.89
N LEU A 162 12.98 7.15 -9.13
CA LEU A 162 12.93 8.02 -7.95
C LEU A 162 12.45 9.44 -8.30
N PHE A 163 13.06 10.07 -9.29
CA PHE A 163 12.64 11.39 -9.79
C PHE A 163 11.23 11.37 -10.38
N GLY A 164 10.83 10.27 -11.02
CA GLY A 164 9.47 10.09 -11.51
C GLY A 164 8.43 10.08 -10.39
N VAL A 165 8.70 9.34 -9.31
CA VAL A 165 7.85 9.34 -8.11
C VAL A 165 7.82 10.74 -7.49
N LEU A 166 8.97 11.38 -7.29
CA LEU A 166 9.04 12.73 -6.70
C LEU A 166 8.29 13.78 -7.53
N ARG A 167 8.35 13.69 -8.86
CA ARG A 167 7.57 14.56 -9.75
C ARG A 167 6.08 14.33 -9.55
N ASP A 168 5.63 13.08 -9.53
CA ASP A 168 4.22 12.75 -9.39
C ASP A 168 3.68 13.15 -8.01
N THR A 169 4.47 12.97 -6.92
CA THR A 169 4.07 13.40 -5.59
C THR A 169 3.90 14.92 -5.52
N ARG A 170 4.85 15.68 -6.08
CA ARG A 170 4.78 17.16 -6.14
C ARG A 170 3.55 17.65 -6.90
N ALA A 171 3.19 16.99 -7.99
CA ALA A 171 1.99 17.33 -8.76
C ALA A 171 0.72 17.16 -7.91
N ILE A 172 0.60 16.06 -7.16
CA ILE A 172 -0.54 15.82 -6.26
C ILE A 172 -0.61 16.90 -5.17
N ILE A 173 0.53 17.24 -4.56
CA ILE A 173 0.59 18.24 -3.49
C ILE A 173 0.20 19.62 -4.01
N ALA A 174 0.76 20.03 -5.14
CA ALA A 174 0.51 21.35 -5.72
C ALA A 174 -0.95 21.55 -6.15
N ALA A 175 -1.69 20.46 -6.36
CA ALA A 175 -3.11 20.49 -6.68
C ALA A 175 -4.04 20.63 -5.46
N GLU A 176 -3.50 20.66 -4.23
CA GLU A 176 -4.22 20.90 -2.97
C GLU A 176 -5.53 20.09 -2.81
N HIS A 177 -5.48 18.78 -3.12
CA HIS A 177 -6.65 17.93 -3.05
C HIS A 177 -7.20 17.81 -1.60
N PRO A 178 -8.42 18.31 -1.31
CA PRO A 178 -8.92 18.43 0.07
C PRO A 178 -9.19 17.08 0.76
N ARG A 179 -9.23 15.97 0.02
CA ARG A 179 -9.45 14.61 0.54
C ARG A 179 -8.17 13.77 0.62
N ILE A 180 -7.01 14.38 0.37
CA ILE A 180 -5.72 13.71 0.37
C ILE A 180 -4.87 14.32 1.49
N PRO A 181 -4.96 13.79 2.71
CA PRO A 181 -4.22 14.32 3.85
C PRO A 181 -2.71 13.99 3.77
N GLY A 182 -2.32 13.04 2.92
CA GLY A 182 -0.93 12.65 2.76
C GLY A 182 -0.71 11.61 1.66
N ILE A 183 0.57 11.32 1.41
CA ILE A 183 1.03 10.37 0.40
C ILE A 183 1.84 9.26 1.09
N ILE A 184 1.62 8.00 0.69
CA ILE A 184 2.35 6.84 1.17
C ILE A 184 3.41 6.47 0.12
N VAL A 185 4.69 6.56 0.47
CA VAL A 185 5.80 6.09 -0.37
C VAL A 185 6.48 4.91 0.28
N THR A 186 6.28 3.73 -0.27
CA THR A 186 6.87 2.48 0.20
C THR A 186 8.20 2.23 -0.50
N VAL A 187 9.25 1.88 0.24
CA VAL A 187 10.60 1.73 -0.31
C VAL A 187 11.22 0.42 0.15
N ALA A 188 11.43 -0.50 -0.79
CA ALA A 188 12.16 -1.73 -0.53
C ALA A 188 13.66 -1.55 -0.81
N GLY A 189 14.51 -2.05 0.08
CA GLY A 189 15.96 -2.12 -0.09
C GLY A 189 16.69 -0.85 0.36
N GLU A 190 17.77 -1.05 1.11
CA GLU A 190 18.55 0.02 1.73
C GLU A 190 19.17 0.99 0.72
N GLU A 191 19.70 0.48 -0.40
CA GLU A 191 20.29 1.31 -1.45
C GLU A 191 19.30 2.32 -2.02
N THR A 192 18.10 1.85 -2.37
CA THR A 192 17.02 2.71 -2.91
C THR A 192 16.53 3.71 -1.87
N TYR A 193 16.47 3.32 -0.61
CA TYR A 193 16.16 4.23 0.48
C TYR A 193 17.20 5.33 0.63
N ARG A 194 18.48 4.96 0.76
CA ARG A 194 19.58 5.92 0.87
C ARG A 194 19.62 6.86 -0.33
N GLU A 195 19.42 6.33 -1.54
CA GLU A 195 19.40 7.15 -2.74
C GLU A 195 18.21 8.11 -2.75
N LEU A 196 17.01 7.67 -2.38
CA LEU A 196 15.85 8.55 -2.25
C LEU A 196 16.18 9.70 -1.29
N PHE A 197 16.75 9.40 -0.11
CA PHE A 197 17.15 10.38 0.92
C PHE A 197 18.28 11.31 0.49
N SER A 198 19.13 10.88 -0.43
CA SER A 198 20.19 11.73 -0.98
C SER A 198 19.68 12.80 -1.94
N ILE A 199 18.42 12.72 -2.40
CA ILE A 199 17.85 13.67 -3.35
C ILE A 199 17.41 14.93 -2.58
N PRO A 200 18.04 16.10 -2.82
CA PRO A 200 17.72 17.36 -2.11
C PRO A 200 16.28 17.84 -2.33
N ALA A 201 15.58 17.21 -3.27
CA ALA A 201 14.22 17.47 -3.69
C ALA A 201 13.15 16.77 -2.81
N LEU A 202 13.54 15.98 -1.80
CA LEU A 202 12.67 15.56 -0.70
C LEU A 202 12.30 16.76 0.18
N GLY A 203 11.44 17.63 -0.31
CA GLY A 203 10.89 18.77 0.42
C GLY A 203 9.48 18.50 0.94
N ASP A 204 9.25 18.91 2.19
CA ASP A 204 8.02 19.43 2.85
C ASP A 204 6.73 18.61 2.94
N PHE A 205 6.57 17.56 2.14
CA PHE A 205 5.29 16.84 2.06
C PHE A 205 5.45 15.33 2.12
N PHE A 206 6.63 14.89 2.55
CA PHE A 206 6.89 13.50 2.81
C PHE A 206 6.36 13.18 4.21
N LEU A 207 5.34 12.33 4.27
CA LEU A 207 5.29 11.29 5.28
C LEU A 207 6.16 10.15 4.73
N PRO A 208 7.48 10.13 5.00
CA PRO A 208 8.31 9.03 4.57
C PRO A 208 7.89 7.80 5.36
N VAL A 209 7.08 6.93 4.74
CA VAL A 209 6.79 5.60 5.28
C VAL A 209 7.84 4.64 4.71
N HIS A 210 9.04 4.66 5.29
CA HIS A 210 10.05 3.67 4.93
C HIS A 210 9.47 2.28 5.19
N LEU A 211 9.42 1.43 4.16
CA LEU A 211 8.87 0.08 4.22
C LEU A 211 9.97 -0.90 3.81
N LEU A 212 10.94 -1.13 4.71
CA LEU A 212 11.92 -2.19 4.50
C LEU A 212 11.23 -3.56 4.37
N PRO A 213 11.85 -4.46 3.60
CA PRO A 213 11.14 -5.44 2.81
C PRO A 213 10.63 -6.58 3.67
N SER A 214 9.58 -7.22 3.18
CA SER A 214 9.03 -8.50 3.62
C SER A 214 8.19 -8.45 4.90
N ALA A 215 7.06 -9.17 4.86
CA ALA A 215 6.15 -9.62 5.94
C ALA A 215 5.70 -8.62 7.04
N TYR A 216 6.56 -7.76 7.57
CA TYR A 216 6.33 -6.89 8.72
C TYR A 216 5.60 -5.59 8.37
N ALA A 217 5.87 -5.03 7.19
CA ALA A 217 5.10 -3.94 6.58
C ALA A 217 3.58 -4.21 6.63
N ARG A 218 3.19 -5.46 6.34
CA ARG A 218 1.79 -5.90 6.36
C ARG A 218 1.16 -5.89 7.76
N ARG A 219 1.97 -5.96 8.82
CA ARG A 219 1.49 -5.97 10.20
C ARG A 219 1.45 -4.56 10.79
N ALA A 220 2.40 -3.70 10.43
CA ALA A 220 2.56 -2.38 11.04
C ALA A 220 1.74 -1.27 10.36
N VAL A 221 1.50 -1.35 9.03
CA VAL A 221 0.77 -0.31 8.28
C VAL A 221 -0.61 -0.01 8.87
N PRO A 222 -1.42 -1.01 9.27
CA PRO A 222 -2.70 -0.74 9.93
C PRO A 222 -2.60 -0.06 11.30
N CYS A 223 -1.47 -0.14 12.00
CA CYS A 223 -1.26 0.58 13.28
C CYS A 223 -0.68 2.00 13.07
N LEU A 224 0.01 2.23 11.94
CA LEU A 224 0.63 3.52 11.63
C LEU A 224 -0.39 4.56 11.14
N LEU A 225 -1.35 4.13 10.32
CA LEU A 225 -2.30 5.04 9.66
C LEU A 225 -3.39 5.63 10.59
N PRO A 226 -3.98 4.88 11.55
CA PRO A 226 -4.88 5.46 12.55
C PRO A 226 -4.17 6.47 13.48
N PHE A 227 -2.85 6.36 13.62
CA PHE A 227 -2.10 7.26 14.50
C PHE A 227 -1.93 8.66 13.90
N SER A 228 -1.76 8.79 12.58
CA SER A 228 -1.70 10.10 11.92
C SER A 228 -3.03 10.86 11.98
N GLU A 229 -4.16 10.15 12.05
CA GLU A 229 -5.49 10.77 12.22
C GLU A 229 -5.72 11.28 13.65
N HIS A 230 -5.04 10.68 14.63
CA HIS A 230 -5.20 11.03 16.04
C HIS A 230 -4.16 12.03 16.56
N SER A 231 -3.05 12.27 15.86
CA SER A 231 -2.01 13.20 16.31
C SER A 231 -2.48 14.65 16.43
N HIS A 232 -3.43 15.07 15.59
CA HIS A 232 -4.08 16.39 15.72
C HIS A 232 -5.09 16.41 16.86
N LYS A 233 -5.85 15.32 17.05
CA LYS A 233 -6.87 15.18 18.10
C LYS A 233 -6.30 15.24 19.52
N TYR A 234 -5.04 14.85 19.71
CA TYR A 234 -4.35 14.87 21.01
C TYR A 234 -3.42 16.07 21.20
N GLY A 235 -3.49 17.12 20.37
CA GLY A 235 -2.68 18.33 20.53
C GLY A 235 -1.17 18.09 20.40
N LEU A 236 -0.76 17.06 19.64
CA LEU A 236 0.64 16.64 19.57
C LEU A 236 1.46 17.42 18.51
N VAL A 237 0.92 18.50 17.95
CA VAL A 237 1.58 19.43 17.03
C VAL A 237 1.12 20.84 17.42
N PRO A 238 1.99 21.76 17.83
CA PRO A 238 1.63 23.17 17.95
C PRO A 238 1.31 23.71 16.56
N ALA A 239 0.20 24.43 16.41
CA ALA A 239 -0.25 24.99 15.13
C ALA A 239 0.62 26.18 14.63
N GLY A 240 1.85 26.34 15.12
CA GLY A 240 2.72 27.48 14.82
C GLY A 240 4.14 27.05 14.43
N GLU A 241 4.74 27.79 13.49
CA GLU A 241 6.07 27.56 12.91
C GLU A 241 7.24 27.77 13.90
N GLU A 242 6.96 28.34 15.07
CA GLU A 242 7.94 28.65 16.13
C GLU A 242 8.12 27.45 17.07
N GLY A 243 9.00 26.51 16.69
CA GLY A 243 9.35 25.40 17.59
C GLY A 243 9.86 24.14 16.90
N CYS A 244 10.25 24.21 15.64
CA CYS A 244 10.69 23.03 14.92
C CYS A 244 12.08 22.54 15.39
N PRO A 245 12.20 21.34 15.99
CA PRO A 245 13.48 20.84 16.50
C PRO A 245 14.42 20.32 15.41
N TYR A 246 13.90 20.04 14.20
CA TYR A 246 14.72 19.57 13.09
C TYR A 246 14.29 20.23 11.77
N ARG A 247 15.22 20.97 11.16
CA ARG A 247 15.01 21.65 9.88
C ARG A 247 15.85 20.99 8.79
N ALA A 248 15.22 20.64 7.67
CA ALA A 248 15.89 20.20 6.45
C ALA A 248 15.55 21.20 5.34
N GLY A 249 16.57 21.79 4.70
CA GLY A 249 16.35 22.83 3.68
C GLY A 249 15.59 24.08 4.17
N GLY A 250 15.67 24.38 5.48
CA GLY A 250 14.99 25.51 6.11
C GLY A 250 13.58 25.25 6.64
N ARG A 251 13.00 24.07 6.37
CA ARG A 251 11.59 23.74 6.71
C ARG A 251 11.49 22.63 7.76
N CYS A 252 10.34 22.54 8.45
CA CYS A 252 10.16 21.69 9.62
C CYS A 252 9.82 20.23 9.29
N VAL A 253 10.54 19.27 9.87
CA VAL A 253 10.26 17.83 9.73
C VAL A 253 9.42 17.35 10.93
N THR A 254 8.16 16.95 10.69
CA THR A 254 7.20 16.61 11.76
C THR A 254 7.10 15.10 12.05
N GLU A 255 7.53 14.22 11.13
CA GLU A 255 7.54 12.78 11.37
C GLU A 255 8.49 12.00 10.41
N LEU A 256 9.26 11.04 10.95
CA LEU A 256 10.09 10.10 10.18
C LEU A 256 9.76 8.66 10.56
N LEU A 257 9.20 7.87 9.65
CA LEU A 257 8.92 6.46 9.87
C LEU A 257 9.94 5.60 9.12
N THR A 258 10.75 4.84 9.86
CA THR A 258 11.82 3.97 9.36
C THR A 258 11.52 2.50 9.69
N LEU A 259 10.89 1.70 8.82
CA LEU A 259 10.86 0.25 9.03
C LEU A 259 12.22 -0.34 8.68
N THR A 260 12.76 -1.26 9.48
CA THR A 260 13.97 -2.05 9.23
C THR A 260 13.66 -3.54 9.09
N HIS A 261 14.59 -4.31 8.52
CA HIS A 261 14.43 -5.75 8.25
C HIS A 261 14.01 -6.58 9.47
N THR A 262 14.25 -6.09 10.67
CA THR A 262 13.93 -6.79 11.91
C THR A 262 12.75 -6.16 12.66
N ASN A 263 12.26 -4.96 12.28
CA ASN A 263 11.78 -4.04 13.29
C ASN A 263 11.24 -2.65 12.81
N LEU A 264 10.21 -2.09 13.46
CA LEU A 264 9.65 -0.74 13.20
C LEU A 264 10.36 0.35 14.02
N ILE A 265 11.10 1.25 13.36
CA ILE A 265 11.70 2.42 13.99
C ILE A 265 10.86 3.65 13.63
N ARG A 266 10.11 4.17 14.60
CA ARG A 266 9.41 5.45 14.47
C ARG A 266 10.27 6.52 15.14
N LEU A 267 10.71 7.50 14.37
CA LEU A 267 11.45 8.66 14.87
C LEU A 267 10.56 9.88 14.70
N ARG A 268 10.04 10.39 15.81
CA ARG A 268 9.33 11.65 15.83
C ARG A 268 10.34 12.73 16.22
N TYR A 269 10.52 13.73 15.35
CA TYR A 269 11.23 14.95 15.69
C TYR A 269 10.15 15.98 16.03
N GLY A 270 9.96 16.32 17.31
CA GLY A 270 8.85 17.23 17.63
C GLY A 270 8.42 17.43 19.07
N THR A 271 9.19 17.05 20.10
CA THR A 271 8.99 17.74 21.39
C THR A 271 9.91 18.97 21.42
N PRO A 272 9.52 20.06 22.11
CA PRO A 272 10.39 21.22 22.33
C PRO A 272 11.78 20.86 22.89
N ALA A 273 11.93 19.65 23.46
CA ALA A 273 13.15 19.15 24.09
C ALA A 273 13.95 18.12 23.25
N GLY A 274 13.48 17.71 22.06
CA GLY A 274 14.18 16.74 21.22
C GLY A 274 14.02 15.27 21.65
N GLU A 275 12.94 14.93 22.36
CA GLU A 275 12.68 13.57 22.85
C GLU A 275 12.29 12.58 21.75
N VAL A 276 12.80 11.35 21.85
CA VAL A 276 12.45 10.19 21.02
C VAL A 276 11.29 9.42 21.64
N TRP A 277 10.13 9.45 21.00
CA TRP A 277 8.94 8.72 21.45
C TRP A 277 8.74 7.42 20.67
N ALA A 278 8.42 6.33 21.36
CA ALA A 278 8.20 5.01 20.77
C ALA A 278 6.85 4.41 21.17
N ALA A 279 6.31 3.54 20.31
CA ALA A 279 5.25 2.64 20.74
C ALA A 279 5.86 1.57 21.67
N GLU A 280 5.08 1.04 22.61
CA GLU A 280 5.53 -0.03 23.53
C GLU A 280 6.15 -1.22 22.78
N GLU A 281 5.53 -1.61 21.66
CA GLU A 281 5.98 -2.71 20.81
C GLU A 281 7.33 -2.47 20.10
N THR A 282 7.79 -1.22 20.01
CA THR A 282 9.01 -0.84 19.27
C THR A 282 10.17 -0.41 20.16
N ALA A 283 9.96 -0.28 21.47
CA ALA A 283 10.98 0.18 22.42
C ALA A 283 12.22 -0.74 22.54
N PRO A 284 12.09 -2.09 22.63
CA PRO A 284 13.25 -2.98 22.76
C PRO A 284 14.22 -2.91 21.56
N LEU A 285 13.64 -2.69 20.39
CA LEU A 285 14.37 -2.53 19.14
C LEU A 285 15.16 -1.22 19.09
N ILE A 286 14.53 -0.10 19.44
CA ILE A 286 15.19 1.22 19.38
C ILE A 286 16.46 1.16 20.23
N ARG A 287 16.38 0.49 21.37
CA ARG A 287 17.53 0.19 22.23
C ARG A 287 18.59 -0.67 21.55
N ALA A 288 18.19 -1.72 20.83
CA ALA A 288 19.11 -2.59 20.11
C ALA A 288 19.85 -1.90 18.94
N VAL A 289 19.19 -0.98 18.22
CA VAL A 289 19.77 -0.32 17.05
C VAL A 289 20.55 0.94 17.41
N THR A 290 20.04 1.73 18.36
CA THR A 290 20.63 3.04 18.70
C THR A 290 21.52 2.99 19.94
N GLY A 291 21.48 1.89 20.70
CA GLY A 291 22.08 1.79 22.03
C GLY A 291 21.36 2.61 23.11
N LYS A 292 20.27 3.31 22.76
CA LYS A 292 19.51 4.21 23.64
C LYS A 292 18.06 3.77 23.76
N SER A 293 17.52 3.83 24.96
CA SER A 293 16.08 3.69 25.16
C SER A 293 15.36 4.93 24.61
N PRO A 294 14.14 4.81 24.06
CA PRO A 294 13.32 5.96 23.75
C PRO A 294 13.01 6.76 25.02
N ASP A 295 13.01 8.09 24.91
CA ASP A 295 12.75 9.03 26.01
C ASP A 295 11.31 8.89 26.54
N ARG A 296 10.36 8.47 25.68
CA ARG A 296 8.98 8.17 26.09
C ARG A 296 8.41 6.97 25.35
N VAL A 297 7.76 6.08 26.10
CA VAL A 297 7.02 4.93 25.55
C VAL A 297 5.54 5.18 25.70
N VAL A 298 4.80 5.16 24.59
CA VAL A 298 3.36 5.41 24.57
C VAL A 298 2.63 4.10 24.31
N LYS A 299 1.64 3.81 25.17
CA LYS A 299 0.73 2.68 24.99
C LYS A 299 -0.33 3.08 23.98
N ILE A 300 -0.12 2.67 22.74
CA ILE A 300 -1.02 2.99 21.64
C ILE A 300 -1.86 1.74 21.41
N PRO A 301 -3.18 1.77 21.64
CA PRO A 301 -4.03 0.69 21.19
C PRO A 301 -3.96 0.67 19.67
N CYS A 302 -3.24 -0.27 19.06
CA CYS A 302 -3.49 -0.63 17.67
C CYS A 302 -5.01 -0.87 17.58
N ALA A 303 -5.67 -0.28 16.59
CA ALA A 303 -7.10 -0.47 16.37
C ALA A 303 -7.39 -1.97 16.27
N SER A 304 -7.82 -2.52 17.41
CA SER A 304 -8.16 -3.91 17.69
C SER A 304 -7.22 -4.94 17.07
N SER A 305 -6.23 -5.38 17.87
CA SER A 305 -6.01 -6.83 17.92
C SER A 305 -7.36 -7.45 18.29
N PRO A 306 -7.85 -8.49 17.58
CA PRO A 306 -8.97 -9.26 18.09
C PRO A 306 -8.67 -9.79 19.51
#